data_AF-A0A5C8NL83-F1
#
_entry.id   AF-A0A5C8NL83-F1
#
_cell.length_a   1.000
_cell.length_b   1.000
_cell.length_c   1.000
_cell.angle_alpha   90.00
_cell.angle_beta   90.00
_cell.angle_gamma   90.00
#
_symmetry.space_group_name_H-M   'P 1'
#
loop_
_entity.id
_entity.type
_entity.pdbx_description
1 polymer ?
#
loop_
_entity_poly.entity_id
_entity_poly.type
_entity_poly.pdbx_seq_one_letter_code
_entity_poly.pdbx_strand_id
1 'polypeptide(L)'
;MFLERRRSMKLEPFKQDEKGLTLVEVVASIVLLMILLTFFMNFLNQSAKMNQISKQTVDATHIAQTEMENILSESKNFQLDDRKKALRKYHKVGEEAGWEVWKRYTENESEWADFNITLKLTEEGSSPYLTKLIIEVENKQDENSYAMMQHVLTWKEISNE
;
A
#
# COMPACT_ATOMS: atom_id res chain seq x y z
N MET A 1 98.66 -2.22 -3.45
CA MET A 1 97.59 -1.24 -3.17
C MET A 1 96.49 -1.49 -4.20
N PHE A 2 95.26 -1.67 -3.71
CA PHE A 2 94.20 -2.48 -4.32
C PHE A 2 93.59 -1.89 -5.59
N LEU A 3 93.34 -2.80 -6.56
CA LEU A 3 92.46 -2.61 -7.70
C LEU A 3 91.01 -2.83 -7.25
N GLU A 4 90.14 -1.84 -7.42
CA GLU A 4 88.69 -2.06 -7.29
C GLU A 4 87.96 -1.53 -8.53
N ARG A 5 87.87 -2.40 -9.53
CA ARG A 5 87.04 -2.23 -10.72
C ARG A 5 85.60 -2.55 -10.33
N ARG A 6 84.81 -1.56 -9.91
CA ARG A 6 83.36 -1.72 -9.72
C ARG A 6 82.70 -2.02 -11.07
N ARG A 7 82.16 -3.23 -11.20
CA ARG A 7 81.36 -3.67 -12.34
C ARG A 7 79.94 -3.15 -12.14
N SER A 8 79.51 -2.14 -12.90
CA SER A 8 78.13 -1.67 -12.91
C SER A 8 77.25 -2.70 -13.62
N MET A 9 76.45 -3.44 -12.87
CA MET A 9 75.42 -4.31 -13.41
C MET A 9 74.26 -3.42 -13.88
N LYS A 10 74.09 -3.26 -15.20
CA LYS A 10 72.90 -2.62 -15.77
C LYS A 10 71.75 -3.62 -15.68
N LEU A 11 70.74 -3.31 -14.87
CA LEU A 11 69.47 -4.03 -14.86
C LEU A 11 68.70 -3.58 -16.09
N GLU A 12 68.49 -4.48 -17.04
CA GLU A 12 67.58 -4.21 -18.15
C GLU A 12 66.14 -4.15 -17.63
N PRO A 13 65.35 -3.13 -17.99
CA PRO A 13 63.98 -3.01 -17.53
C PRO A 13 63.12 -4.12 -18.14
N PHE A 14 62.48 -4.90 -17.27
CA PHE A 14 61.51 -5.91 -17.65
C PHE A 14 60.31 -5.23 -18.34
N LYS A 15 60.25 -5.26 -19.67
CA LYS A 15 59.08 -4.79 -20.43
C LYS A 15 57.93 -5.79 -20.21
N GLN A 16 56.99 -5.43 -19.34
CA GLN A 16 55.69 -6.10 -19.26
C GLN A 16 54.86 -5.71 -20.49
N ASP A 17 54.45 -6.69 -21.27
CA ASP A 17 53.50 -6.51 -22.37
C ASP A 17 52.10 -6.26 -21.79
N GLU A 18 51.64 -4.99 -21.76
CA GLU A 18 50.37 -4.57 -21.15
C GLU A 18 49.10 -5.03 -21.91
N LYS A 19 49.27 -5.75 -23.02
CA LYS A 19 48.16 -6.16 -23.91
C LYS A 19 47.15 -7.12 -23.27
N GLY A 20 47.55 -7.86 -22.24
CA GLY A 20 46.64 -8.73 -21.47
C GLY A 20 45.83 -7.99 -20.40
N LEU A 21 46.31 -6.83 -19.94
CA LEU A 21 45.69 -6.03 -18.88
C LEU A 21 44.38 -5.37 -19.37
N THR A 22 44.35 -4.93 -20.63
CA THR A 22 43.21 -4.23 -21.24
C THR A 22 41.99 -5.13 -21.44
N LEU A 23 42.18 -6.41 -21.77
CA LEU A 23 41.06 -7.36 -21.92
C LEU A 23 40.37 -7.61 -20.57
N VAL A 24 41.16 -7.78 -19.50
CA VAL A 24 40.64 -7.99 -18.14
C VAL A 24 39.87 -6.77 -17.66
N GLU A 25 40.35 -5.56 -17.96
CA GLU A 25 39.66 -4.31 -17.63
C GLU A 25 38.31 -4.16 -18.34
N VAL A 26 38.24 -4.52 -19.63
CA VAL A 26 36.97 -4.53 -20.39
C VAL A 26 36.00 -5.55 -19.79
N VAL A 27 36.46 -6.76 -19.47
CA VAL A 27 35.62 -7.79 -18.84
C VAL A 27 35.15 -7.33 -17.46
N ALA A 28 36.03 -6.76 -16.64
CA ALA A 28 35.67 -6.22 -15.32
C ALA A 28 34.63 -5.10 -15.44
N SER A 29 34.77 -4.21 -16.42
CA SER A 29 33.82 -3.12 -16.68
C SER A 29 32.45 -3.65 -17.12
N ILE A 30 32.41 -4.69 -17.96
CA ILE A 30 31.16 -5.36 -18.36
C ILE A 30 30.49 -6.02 -17.15
N VAL A 31 31.25 -6.71 -16.31
CA VAL A 31 30.73 -7.35 -15.09
C VAL A 31 30.16 -6.31 -14.13
N LEU A 32 30.88 -5.20 -13.90
CA LEU A 32 30.39 -4.09 -13.08
C LEU A 32 29.12 -3.47 -13.67
N LEU A 33 29.07 -3.30 -14.98
CA LEU A 33 27.88 -2.79 -15.67
C LEU A 33 26.69 -3.73 -15.50
N MET A 34 26.88 -5.05 -15.62
CA MET A 34 25.80 -6.02 -15.43
C MET A 34 25.24 -5.95 -14.00
N ILE A 35 26.12 -5.90 -12.99
CA ILE A 35 25.71 -5.74 -11.58
C ILE A 35 24.85 -4.49 -11.41
N LEU A 36 25.33 -3.36 -11.94
CA LEU A 36 24.64 -2.07 -11.87
C LEU A 36 23.27 -2.13 -12.54
N LEU A 37 23.18 -2.72 -13.74
CA LEU A 37 21.91 -2.88 -14.45
C LEU A 37 20.91 -3.73 -13.68
N THR A 38 21.35 -4.83 -13.05
CA THR A 38 20.48 -5.67 -12.22
C THR A 38 19.91 -4.88 -11.03
N PHE A 39 20.72 -4.08 -10.35
CA PHE A 39 20.24 -3.21 -9.27
C PHE A 39 19.19 -2.22 -9.75
N PHE A 40 19.45 -1.52 -10.86
CA PHE A 40 18.49 -0.54 -11.40
C PHE A 40 17.18 -1.20 -11.86
N MET A 41 17.22 -2.37 -12.49
CA MET A 41 16.00 -3.08 -12.88
C MET A 41 15.14 -3.47 -11.68
N ASN A 42 15.76 -3.98 -10.62
CA ASN A 42 15.05 -4.31 -9.39
C ASN A 42 14.49 -3.07 -8.70
N PHE A 43 15.24 -1.96 -8.71
CA PHE A 43 14.79 -0.69 -8.15
C PHE A 43 13.60 -0.12 -8.91
N LEU A 44 13.65 -0.10 -10.26
CA LEU A 44 12.56 0.41 -11.09
C LEU A 44 11.27 -0.39 -10.91
N ASN A 45 11.37 -1.72 -10.88
CA ASN A 45 10.21 -2.58 -10.62
C ASN A 45 9.59 -2.34 -9.25
N GLN A 46 10.41 -2.16 -8.22
CA GLN A 46 9.93 -1.83 -6.88
C GLN A 46 9.29 -0.45 -6.82
N SER A 47 9.88 0.54 -7.50
CA SER A 47 9.35 1.90 -7.57
C SER A 47 7.97 1.94 -8.24
N ALA A 48 7.79 1.22 -9.35
CA ALA A 48 6.50 1.11 -10.02
C ALA A 48 5.41 0.51 -9.10
N LYS A 49 5.75 -0.58 -8.39
CA LYS A 49 4.84 -1.20 -7.41
C LYS A 49 4.50 -0.26 -6.26
N MET A 50 5.49 0.45 -5.71
CA MET A 50 5.29 1.41 -4.63
C MET A 50 4.36 2.55 -5.06
N ASN A 51 4.53 3.07 -6.27
CA ASN A 51 3.63 4.10 -6.80
C ASN A 51 2.19 3.60 -6.94
N GLN A 52 1.99 2.34 -7.38
CA GLN A 52 0.66 1.74 -7.46
C GLN A 52 0.01 1.57 -6.08
N ILE A 53 0.74 1.02 -5.11
CA ILE A 53 0.27 0.86 -3.72
C ILE A 53 -0.06 2.22 -3.11
N SER A 54 0.79 3.23 -3.33
CA SER A 54 0.54 4.58 -2.84
C SER A 54 -0.74 5.18 -3.44
N LYS A 55 -0.98 4.98 -4.74
CA LYS A 55 -2.22 5.41 -5.38
C LYS A 55 -3.43 4.71 -4.77
N GLN A 56 -3.39 3.38 -4.67
CA GLN A 56 -4.47 2.58 -4.10
C GLN A 56 -4.78 2.96 -2.65
N THR A 57 -3.77 3.27 -1.85
CA THR A 57 -3.92 3.73 -0.46
C THR A 57 -4.65 5.07 -0.39
N VAL A 58 -4.28 6.03 -1.25
CA VAL A 58 -4.94 7.34 -1.33
C VAL A 58 -6.39 7.18 -1.79
N ASP A 59 -6.62 6.41 -2.85
CA ASP A 59 -7.97 6.16 -3.37
C ASP A 59 -8.85 5.47 -2.32
N ALA A 60 -8.36 4.43 -1.65
CA ALA A 60 -9.07 3.74 -0.57
C ALA A 60 -9.39 4.65 0.61
N THR A 61 -8.46 5.54 0.97
CA THR A 61 -8.67 6.53 2.04
C THR A 61 -9.79 7.50 1.65
N HIS A 62 -9.77 8.01 0.42
CA HIS A 62 -10.82 8.90 -0.09
C HIS A 62 -12.19 8.20 -0.12
N ILE A 63 -12.24 6.94 -0.54
CA ILE A 63 -13.45 6.12 -0.51
C ILE A 63 -13.96 5.98 0.94
N ALA A 64 -13.08 5.61 1.88
CA ALA A 64 -13.46 5.45 3.28
C ALA A 64 -14.01 6.76 3.89
N GLN A 65 -13.41 7.91 3.56
CA GLN A 65 -13.89 9.23 3.99
C GLN A 65 -15.28 9.53 3.42
N THR A 66 -15.44 9.34 2.11
CA THR A 66 -16.70 9.60 1.41
C THR A 66 -17.83 8.75 2.00
N GLU A 67 -17.57 7.47 2.23
CA GLU A 67 -18.56 6.56 2.79
C GLU A 67 -18.87 6.88 4.27
N MET A 68 -17.87 7.29 5.05
CA MET A 68 -18.05 7.75 6.42
C MET A 68 -18.97 8.96 6.49
N GLU A 69 -18.71 9.97 5.67
CA GLU A 69 -19.53 11.19 5.59
C GLU A 69 -20.94 10.88 5.13
N ASN A 70 -21.09 10.00 4.14
CA ASN A 70 -22.40 9.54 3.66
C ASN A 70 -23.21 8.87 4.78
N ILE A 71 -22.61 7.91 5.50
CA ILE A 71 -23.31 7.20 6.59
C ILE A 71 -23.63 8.16 7.74
N LEU A 72 -22.72 9.05 8.11
CA LEU A 72 -22.96 10.05 9.16
C LEU A 72 -24.08 11.03 8.78
N SER A 73 -24.17 11.41 7.50
CA SER A 73 -25.27 12.23 6.99
C SER A 73 -26.60 11.48 7.08
N GLU A 74 -26.62 10.21 6.66
CA GLU A 74 -27.83 9.39 6.73
C GLU A 74 -28.21 9.10 8.21
N SER A 75 -27.27 8.91 9.14
CA SER A 75 -27.58 8.66 10.56
C SER A 75 -28.30 9.82 11.25
N LYS A 76 -28.08 11.05 10.76
CA LYS A 76 -28.81 12.25 11.23
C LYS A 76 -30.23 12.32 10.69
N ASN A 77 -30.49 11.70 9.55
CA ASN A 77 -31.77 11.76 8.85
C ASN A 77 -32.69 10.58 9.19
N PHE A 78 -32.13 9.42 9.54
CA PHE A 78 -32.87 8.21 9.86
C PHE A 78 -32.86 7.90 11.36
N GLN A 79 -33.99 7.39 11.84
CA GLN A 79 -34.07 6.79 13.18
C GLN A 79 -33.40 5.41 13.19
N LEU A 80 -33.03 4.92 14.37
CA LEU A 80 -32.37 3.62 14.54
C LEU A 80 -33.16 2.47 13.90
N ASP A 81 -34.49 2.45 14.05
CA ASP A 81 -35.37 1.42 13.49
C ASP A 81 -35.36 1.41 11.95
N ASP A 82 -35.04 2.56 11.35
CA ASP A 82 -34.94 2.77 9.91
C ASP A 82 -33.49 2.66 9.39
N ARG A 83 -32.53 2.22 10.21
CA ARG A 83 -31.11 2.07 9.83
C ARG A 83 -30.90 1.28 8.53
N LYS A 84 -31.73 0.27 8.27
CA LYS A 84 -31.66 -0.52 7.02
C LYS A 84 -31.87 0.34 5.76
N LYS A 85 -32.68 1.40 5.85
CA LYS A 85 -32.91 2.36 4.75
C LYS A 85 -31.71 3.29 4.55
N ALA A 86 -31.08 3.72 5.65
CA ALA A 86 -29.82 4.48 5.63
C ALA A 86 -28.70 3.68 4.95
N LEU A 87 -28.65 2.36 5.20
CA LEU A 87 -27.64 1.45 4.64
C LEU A 87 -28.08 0.73 3.36
N ARG A 88 -29.07 1.25 2.61
CA ARG A 88 -29.63 0.59 1.41
C ARG A 88 -28.60 0.22 0.32
N LYS A 89 -27.43 0.87 0.31
CA LYS A 89 -26.33 0.59 -0.62
C LYS A 89 -25.49 -0.64 -0.22
N TYR A 90 -25.70 -1.15 0.99
CA TYR A 90 -24.95 -2.26 1.55
C TYR A 90 -25.87 -3.46 1.79
N HIS A 91 -25.28 -4.65 1.70
CA HIS A 91 -25.96 -5.91 1.98
C HIS A 91 -25.42 -6.50 3.27
N LYS A 92 -26.29 -6.85 4.23
CA LYS A 92 -25.86 -7.55 5.45
C LYS A 92 -25.36 -8.94 5.07
N VAL A 93 -24.12 -9.23 5.40
CA VAL A 93 -23.47 -10.52 5.09
C VAL A 93 -23.55 -11.46 6.29
N GLY A 94 -23.51 -10.91 7.51
CA GLY A 94 -23.60 -11.72 8.72
C GLY A 94 -23.34 -10.92 9.98
N GLU A 95 -22.98 -11.64 11.02
CA GLU A 95 -22.56 -11.10 12.30
C GLU A 95 -21.31 -11.85 12.76
N GLU A 96 -20.26 -11.11 13.11
CA GLU A 96 -18.96 -11.66 13.49
C GLU A 96 -18.54 -11.06 14.82
N ALA A 97 -18.41 -11.89 15.87
CA ALA A 97 -17.97 -11.47 17.20
C ALA A 97 -18.75 -10.26 17.78
N GLY A 98 -20.07 -10.20 17.56
CA GLY A 98 -20.94 -9.10 18.02
C GLY A 98 -20.93 -7.86 17.11
N TRP A 99 -20.32 -7.95 15.93
CA TRP A 99 -20.36 -6.93 14.89
C TRP A 99 -21.29 -7.34 13.77
N GLU A 100 -22.24 -6.49 13.43
CA GLU A 100 -22.98 -6.64 12.18
C GLU A 100 -22.09 -6.26 11.01
N VAL A 101 -21.91 -7.18 10.06
CA VAL A 101 -21.06 -6.98 8.90
C VAL A 101 -21.91 -6.75 7.65
N TRP A 102 -21.63 -5.64 6.97
CA TRP A 102 -22.32 -5.22 5.74
C TRP A 102 -21.29 -5.00 4.63
N LYS A 103 -21.60 -5.43 3.40
CA LYS A 103 -20.69 -5.26 2.25
C LYS A 103 -21.37 -4.52 1.11
N ARG A 104 -20.61 -3.67 0.43
CA ARG A 104 -20.96 -3.03 -0.85
C ARG A 104 -19.93 -3.40 -1.89
N TYR A 105 -20.43 -3.92 -3.02
CA TYR A 105 -19.64 -4.23 -4.20
C TYR A 105 -19.77 -3.07 -5.19
N THR A 106 -18.63 -2.52 -5.61
CA THR A 106 -18.52 -1.32 -6.46
C THR A 106 -18.36 -1.66 -7.94
N GLU A 107 -18.78 -2.86 -8.38
CA GLU A 107 -18.52 -3.37 -9.74
C GLU A 107 -19.04 -2.46 -10.87
N ASN A 108 -20.04 -1.63 -10.59
CA ASN A 108 -20.64 -0.69 -11.54
C ASN A 108 -20.06 0.74 -11.45
N GLU A 109 -19.13 1.00 -10.52
CA GLU A 109 -18.54 2.32 -10.29
C GLU A 109 -17.12 2.33 -10.84
N SER A 110 -16.93 2.87 -12.04
CA SER A 110 -15.65 2.83 -12.77
C SER A 110 -14.46 3.33 -11.96
N GLU A 111 -14.68 4.27 -11.03
CA GLU A 111 -13.63 4.82 -10.18
C GLU A 111 -13.28 3.92 -8.99
N TRP A 112 -14.24 3.12 -8.49
CA TRP A 112 -14.09 2.32 -7.28
C TRP A 112 -14.12 0.82 -7.56
N ALA A 113 -14.17 0.42 -8.83
CA ALA A 113 -14.39 -0.95 -9.29
C ALA A 113 -13.38 -1.96 -8.73
N ASP A 114 -12.19 -1.52 -8.35
CA ASP A 114 -11.12 -2.35 -7.79
C ASP A 114 -11.22 -2.55 -6.28
N PHE A 115 -12.21 -1.95 -5.61
CA PHE A 115 -12.32 -1.97 -4.14
C PHE A 115 -13.59 -2.68 -3.64
N ASN A 116 -13.48 -3.30 -2.47
CA ASN A 116 -14.62 -3.76 -1.68
C ASN A 116 -14.75 -2.87 -0.46
N ILE A 117 -15.99 -2.52 -0.10
CA ILE A 117 -16.27 -1.72 1.09
C ILE A 117 -17.01 -2.59 2.10
N THR A 118 -16.44 -2.74 3.29
CA THR A 118 -17.02 -3.47 4.41
C THR A 118 -17.33 -2.49 5.54
N LEU A 119 -18.56 -2.53 6.05
CA LEU A 119 -18.97 -1.85 7.27
C LEU A 119 -19.10 -2.86 8.40
N LYS A 120 -18.60 -2.52 9.57
CA LYS A 120 -18.81 -3.27 10.81
C LYS A 120 -19.50 -2.33 11.80
N LEU A 121 -20.67 -2.73 12.26
CA LEU A 121 -21.47 -1.96 13.22
C LEU A 121 -21.66 -2.74 14.51
N THR A 122 -21.50 -2.08 15.65
CA THR A 122 -21.86 -2.64 16.96
C THR A 122 -22.39 -1.53 17.87
N GLU A 123 -23.15 -1.89 18.90
CA GLU A 123 -23.66 -0.91 19.86
C GLU A 123 -22.51 -0.36 20.71
N GLU A 124 -22.50 0.95 20.94
CA GLU A 124 -21.46 1.59 21.76
C GLU A 124 -22.01 1.91 23.15
N GLY A 125 -21.56 1.14 24.14
CA GLY A 125 -21.93 1.33 25.54
C GLY A 125 -23.36 0.89 25.86
N SER A 126 -24.05 1.64 26.73
CA SER A 126 -25.40 1.31 27.19
C SER A 126 -26.52 2.06 26.44
N SER A 127 -26.17 2.89 25.45
CA SER A 127 -27.16 3.65 24.69
C SER A 127 -27.47 2.96 23.36
N PRO A 128 -28.74 2.62 23.08
CA PRO A 128 -29.12 2.00 21.81
C PRO A 128 -28.94 2.95 20.61
N TYR A 129 -28.87 4.27 20.85
CA TYR A 129 -28.73 5.28 19.81
C TYR A 129 -27.27 5.56 19.41
N LEU A 130 -26.31 4.95 20.10
CA LEU A 130 -24.90 5.05 19.77
C LEU A 130 -24.45 3.76 19.09
N THR A 131 -23.91 3.88 17.89
CA THR A 131 -23.40 2.73 17.14
C THR A 131 -21.97 3.01 16.74
N LYS A 132 -21.05 2.16 17.18
CA LYS A 132 -19.68 2.17 16.69
C LYS A 132 -19.66 1.61 15.27
N LEU A 133 -19.12 2.42 14.37
CA LEU A 133 -18.95 2.11 12.96
C LEU A 133 -17.46 1.97 12.66
N ILE A 134 -17.12 0.90 11.95
CA ILE A 134 -15.84 0.73 11.29
C ILE A 134 -16.12 0.58 9.78
N ILE A 135 -15.39 1.34 8.98
CA ILE A 135 -15.36 1.21 7.52
C ILE A 135 -14.00 0.67 7.13
N GLU A 136 -13.99 -0.38 6.33
CA GLU A 136 -12.81 -1.04 5.82
C GLU A 136 -12.90 -1.08 4.29
N VAL A 137 -11.84 -0.63 3.62
CA VAL A 137 -11.72 -0.60 2.17
C VAL A 137 -10.57 -1.48 1.74
N GLU A 138 -10.90 -2.56 1.03
CA GLU A 138 -9.98 -3.61 0.61
C GLU A 138 -9.83 -3.58 -0.91
N ASN A 139 -8.63 -3.84 -1.43
CA ASN A 139 -8.48 -4.05 -2.86
C ASN A 139 -8.90 -5.47 -3.23
N LYS A 140 -9.64 -5.62 -4.35
CA LYS A 140 -10.14 -6.93 -4.82
C LYS A 140 -9.04 -7.89 -5.26
N GLN A 141 -7.87 -7.40 -5.64
CA GLN A 141 -6.80 -8.21 -6.23
C GLN A 141 -5.92 -8.91 -5.20
N ASP A 142 -5.70 -8.29 -4.04
CA ASP A 142 -4.82 -8.82 -3.00
C ASP A 142 -5.51 -9.00 -1.64
N GLU A 143 -6.79 -8.62 -1.54
CA GLU A 143 -7.60 -8.64 -0.31
C GLU A 143 -6.97 -7.88 0.86
N ASN A 144 -5.96 -7.04 0.60
CA ASN A 144 -5.35 -6.23 1.63
C ASN A 144 -6.25 -5.04 1.95
N SER A 145 -6.36 -4.74 3.25
CA SER A 145 -7.01 -3.53 3.74
C SER A 145 -6.09 -2.33 3.49
N TYR A 146 -6.52 -1.39 2.66
CA TYR A 146 -5.75 -0.18 2.32
C TYR A 146 -6.18 1.03 3.15
N ALA A 147 -7.41 1.03 3.65
CA ALA A 147 -7.90 2.08 4.53
C ALA A 147 -8.92 1.53 5.53
N MET A 148 -8.82 2.03 6.76
CA MET A 148 -9.77 1.72 7.83
C MET A 148 -10.10 3.01 8.58
N MET A 149 -11.39 3.28 8.80
CA MET A 149 -11.87 4.42 9.56
C MET A 149 -12.87 3.98 10.62
N GLN A 150 -12.79 4.60 11.80
CA GLN A 150 -13.69 4.32 12.91
C GLN A 150 -14.39 5.60 13.36
N HIS A 151 -15.69 5.50 13.64
CA HIS A 151 -16.47 6.59 14.20
C HIS A 151 -17.60 6.06 15.09
N VAL A 152 -18.14 6.90 15.97
CA VAL A 152 -19.38 6.61 16.72
C VAL A 152 -20.52 7.39 16.09
N LEU A 153 -21.49 6.68 15.54
CA LEU A 153 -22.71 7.26 14.99
C LEU A 153 -23.70 7.59 16.11
N THR A 154 -24.42 8.69 15.94
CA THR A 154 -25.59 9.02 16.74
C THR A 154 -26.81 9.01 15.82
N TRP A 155 -27.75 8.13 16.12
CA TRP A 155 -29.02 8.03 15.39
C TRP A 155 -30.02 9.05 15.92
N LYS A 156 -30.95 9.49 15.07
CA LYS A 156 -32.02 10.40 15.49
C LYS A 156 -32.93 9.71 16.52
N GLU A 157 -33.14 10.37 17.66
CA GLU A 157 -34.10 9.91 18.67
C GLU A 157 -35.54 9.98 18.13
N ILE A 158 -36.38 9.10 18.64
CA ILE A 158 -37.83 9.13 18.36
C ILE A 158 -38.42 10.31 19.15
N SER A 159 -38.57 11.48 18.53
CA SER A 159 -39.40 12.53 19.12
C SER A 159 -40.87 12.16 18.92
N ASN A 160 -41.52 11.69 19.99
CA ASN A 160 -42.98 11.64 20.04
C ASN A 160 -43.50 13.08 20.20
N GLU A 161 -43.74 13.76 19.08
CA GLU A 161 -44.70 14.87 19.02
C GLU A 161 -46.05 14.35 18.51
#